data_AF-A0A4Q1VUP8-F1
#
_entry.id   AF-A0A4Q1VUP8-F1
#
_cell.length_a   1.000
_cell.length_b   1.000
_cell.length_c   1.000
_cell.angle_alpha   90.00
_cell.angle_beta   90.00
_cell.angle_gamma   90.00
#
_symmetry.space_group_name_H-M   'P 1'
#
loop_
_entity.id
_entity.type
_entity.pdbx_description
1 polymer ?
#
loop_
_entity_poly.entity_id
_entity_poly.type
_entity_poly.pdbx_seq_one_letter_code
_entity_poly.pdbx_strand_id
1 'polypeptide(L)'
;MRCGRIALVLALAPYAWHPSGQHIRIVTVDKTELAKLEAYLRRTFANHGISVRARLKKTDSAEVYLADEFIGIIHVDDEDGDRSFNFTMAILDVDLED
;
A
#
# COMPACT_ATOMS: atom_id res chain seq x y z
N MET A 1 -12.30 -46.01 11.70
CA MET A 1 -13.73 -45.69 11.93
C MET A 1 -13.89 -45.19 13.35
N ARG A 2 -14.44 -43.97 13.50
CA ARG A 2 -14.87 -43.27 14.73
C ARG A 2 -13.95 -43.35 15.96
N CYS A 3 -13.22 -42.28 16.23
CA CYS A 3 -12.80 -41.94 17.59
C CYS A 3 -13.25 -40.51 17.87
N GLY A 4 -14.32 -40.37 18.68
CA GLY A 4 -14.80 -39.08 19.13
C GLY A 4 -13.98 -38.54 20.30
N ARG A 5 -14.07 -37.24 20.52
CA ARG A 5 -14.07 -36.62 21.85
C ARG A 5 -14.48 -35.16 21.74
N ILE A 6 -15.56 -34.85 22.44
CA ILE A 6 -16.02 -33.51 22.80
C ILE A 6 -14.98 -32.92 23.74
N ALA A 7 -14.48 -31.72 23.44
CA ALA A 7 -13.75 -30.89 24.37
C ALA A 7 -14.55 -29.60 24.58
N LEU A 8 -15.37 -29.62 25.63
CA LEU A 8 -15.94 -28.42 26.24
C LEU A 8 -14.77 -27.66 26.88
N VAL A 9 -14.28 -26.61 26.23
CA VAL A 9 -13.33 -25.67 26.83
C VAL A 9 -14.14 -24.50 27.38
N LEU A 10 -14.41 -24.54 28.68
CA LEU A 10 -14.74 -23.36 29.47
C LEU A 10 -13.46 -22.53 29.60
N ALA A 11 -13.38 -21.42 28.84
CA ALA A 11 -12.36 -20.39 29.01
C ALA A 11 -13.04 -19.07 29.37
N LEU A 12 -12.92 -18.68 30.63
CA LEU A 12 -13.10 -17.33 31.11
C LEU A 12 -11.92 -16.49 30.60
N ALA A 13 -12.13 -15.66 29.58
CA ALA A 13 -11.18 -14.63 29.15
C ALA A 13 -11.96 -13.38 28.69
N PRO A 14 -11.68 -12.18 29.25
CA PRO A 14 -12.37 -10.94 28.89
C PRO A 14 -11.85 -10.28 27.61
N TYR A 15 -10.92 -10.91 26.88
CA TYR A 15 -10.54 -10.49 25.54
C TYR A 15 -11.23 -11.40 24.53
N ALA A 16 -12.48 -11.06 24.24
CA ALA A 16 -13.19 -11.55 23.07
C ALA A 16 -12.48 -11.04 21.82
N TRP A 17 -11.47 -11.77 21.35
CA TRP A 17 -11.06 -11.70 19.96
C TRP A 17 -12.27 -12.05 19.12
N HIS A 18 -12.93 -11.03 18.58
CA HIS A 18 -13.85 -11.21 17.46
C HIS A 18 -12.96 -11.33 16.23
N PRO A 19 -12.91 -12.48 15.55
CA PRO A 19 -12.46 -12.48 14.18
C PRO A 19 -13.58 -11.80 13.39
N SER A 20 -13.64 -10.47 13.41
CA SER A 20 -14.36 -9.77 12.36
C SER A 20 -13.75 -10.28 11.08
N GLY A 21 -14.58 -10.91 10.25
CA GLY A 21 -14.21 -11.30 8.90
C GLY A 21 -13.84 -10.03 8.16
N GLN A 22 -12.59 -9.60 8.31
CA GLN A 22 -11.99 -8.58 7.48
C GLN A 22 -11.96 -9.24 6.12
N HIS A 23 -12.95 -8.90 5.29
CA HIS A 23 -12.86 -9.10 3.87
C HIS A 23 -11.45 -8.67 3.49
N ILE A 24 -10.64 -9.61 2.98
CA ILE A 24 -9.33 -9.29 2.45
C ILE A 24 -9.62 -8.40 1.23
N ARG A 25 -9.72 -7.09 1.46
CA ARG A 25 -9.85 -6.10 0.39
C ARG A 25 -8.49 -6.10 -0.27
N ILE A 26 -8.44 -6.59 -1.50
CA ILE A 26 -7.23 -6.50 -2.30
C ILE A 26 -7.07 -5.02 -2.61
N VAL A 27 -6.14 -4.36 -1.92
CA VAL A 27 -5.79 -2.97 -2.20
C VAL A 27 -5.11 -2.93 -3.57
N THR A 28 -5.73 -2.21 -4.52
CA THR A 28 -5.24 -2.11 -5.90
C THR A 28 -5.19 -0.66 -6.36
N VAL A 29 -4.03 -0.18 -6.80
CA VAL A 29 -3.90 1.07 -7.56
C VAL A 29 -4.42 0.84 -8.98
N ASP A 30 -5.42 1.61 -9.41
CA ASP A 30 -5.91 1.55 -10.78
C ASP A 30 -5.21 2.57 -11.72
N LYS A 31 -5.39 2.42 -13.03
CA LYS A 31 -4.76 3.29 -14.05
C LYS A 31 -5.16 4.76 -13.93
N THR A 32 -6.40 5.03 -13.51
CA THR A 32 -6.90 6.40 -13.31
C THR A 32 -6.20 7.04 -12.13
N GLU A 33 -5.94 6.27 -11.08
CA GLU A 33 -5.22 6.74 -9.89
C GLU A 33 -3.75 7.01 -10.18
N LEU A 34 -3.08 6.14 -10.94
CA LEU A 34 -1.72 6.41 -11.42
C LEU A 34 -1.65 7.76 -12.15
N ALA A 35 -2.59 8.02 -13.06
CA ALA A 35 -2.65 9.28 -13.80
C ALA A 35 -2.93 10.49 -12.89
N LYS A 36 -3.81 10.35 -11.89
CA LYS A 36 -4.09 11.39 -10.89
C LYS A 36 -2.86 11.69 -10.03
N LEU A 37 -2.18 10.66 -9.54
CA LEU A 37 -0.96 10.78 -8.75
C LEU A 37 0.16 11.45 -9.55
N GLU A 38 0.35 11.03 -10.80
CA GLU A 38 1.33 11.65 -11.69
C GLU A 38 1.02 13.14 -11.93
N ALA A 39 -0.22 13.47 -12.29
CA ALA A 39 -0.64 14.86 -12.50
C ALA A 39 -0.49 15.72 -11.22
N TYR A 40 -0.79 15.14 -10.06
CA TYR A 40 -0.58 15.79 -8.77
C TYR A 40 0.90 16.09 -8.52
N LEU A 41 1.78 15.08 -8.61
CA LEU A 41 3.21 15.25 -8.36
C LEU A 41 3.85 16.25 -9.35
N ARG A 42 3.50 16.16 -10.64
CA ARG A 42 3.98 17.11 -11.66
C ARG A 42 3.61 18.55 -11.32
N ARG A 43 2.38 18.78 -10.86
CA ARG A 43 1.92 20.11 -10.44
C ARG A 43 2.61 20.56 -9.15
N THR A 44 2.69 19.69 -8.15
CA THR A 44 3.27 19.99 -6.83
C THR A 44 4.74 20.36 -6.93
N PHE A 45 5.52 19.63 -7.73
CA PHE A 45 6.96 19.87 -7.90
C PHE A 45 7.31 20.71 -9.14
N ALA A 46 6.30 21.23 -9.86
CA ALA A 46 6.47 21.95 -11.13
C ALA A 46 7.40 21.22 -12.14
N ASN A 47 7.33 19.89 -12.18
CA ASN A 47 8.26 19.05 -12.93
C ASN A 47 7.52 18.02 -13.78
N HIS A 48 7.48 18.23 -15.09
CA HIS A 48 6.83 17.34 -16.05
C HIS A 48 7.57 16.02 -16.30
N GLY A 49 8.82 15.89 -15.84
CA GLY A 49 9.62 14.68 -15.95
C GLY A 49 9.19 13.55 -15.01
N ILE A 50 8.32 13.84 -14.03
CA ILE A 50 7.83 12.82 -13.10
C ILE A 50 6.88 11.87 -13.82
N SER A 51 7.03 10.56 -13.60
CA SER A 51 6.08 9.53 -14.03
C SER A 51 5.75 8.56 -12.89
N VAL A 52 4.52 8.04 -12.87
CA VAL A 52 4.06 7.08 -11.85
C VAL A 52 3.68 5.78 -12.53
N ARG A 53 4.37 4.68 -12.17
CA ARG A 53 4.29 3.39 -12.86
C ARG A 53 3.80 2.30 -11.92
N ALA A 54 2.87 1.45 -12.38
CA ALA A 54 2.40 0.31 -11.59
C ALA A 54 3.49 -0.75 -11.45
N ARG A 55 3.52 -1.44 -10.31
CA ARG A 55 4.42 -2.57 -10.10
C ARG A 55 3.80 -3.84 -10.68
N LEU A 56 4.58 -4.64 -11.41
CA LEU A 56 4.10 -5.87 -12.07
C LEU A 56 3.57 -6.93 -11.09
N LYS A 57 4.11 -6.96 -9.86
CA LYS A 57 3.82 -8.01 -8.86
C LYS A 57 3.08 -7.50 -7.62
N LYS A 58 2.91 -6.19 -7.47
CA LYS A 58 2.38 -5.55 -6.26
C LYS A 58 1.28 -4.59 -6.68
N THR A 59 0.08 -4.78 -6.14
CA THR A 59 -1.09 -4.00 -6.51
C THR A 59 -1.34 -2.83 -5.56
N ASP A 60 -0.80 -2.88 -4.36
CA ASP A 60 -0.97 -1.91 -3.27
C ASP A 60 -0.12 -0.64 -3.44
N SER A 61 0.50 -0.44 -4.60
CA SER A 61 1.64 0.46 -4.72
C SER A 61 2.08 0.76 -6.15
N ALA A 62 2.79 1.88 -6.29
CA ALA A 62 3.35 2.36 -7.55
C ALA A 62 4.76 2.90 -7.36
N GLU A 63 5.59 2.78 -8.39
CA GLU A 63 6.93 3.37 -8.44
C GLU A 63 6.85 4.77 -9.03
N VAL A 64 7.65 5.68 -8.50
CA VAL A 64 7.77 7.05 -8.98
C VAL A 64 9.15 7.21 -9.62
N TYR A 65 9.15 7.75 -10.84
CA TYR A 65 10.36 7.99 -11.61
C TYR A 65 10.48 9.47 -11.95
N LEU A 66 11.71 9.97 -12.00
CA LEU A 66 12.05 11.23 -12.64
C LEU A 66 12.84 10.91 -13.91
N ALA A 67 12.25 11.21 -15.07
CA ALA A 67 12.68 10.67 -16.37
C ALA A 67 12.72 9.12 -16.31
N ASP A 68 13.90 8.53 -16.11
CA ASP A 68 14.11 7.08 -16.00
C ASP A 68 14.80 6.66 -14.70
N GLU A 69 15.01 7.60 -13.77
CA GLU A 69 15.56 7.33 -12.46
C GLU A 69 14.44 7.05 -11.45
N PHE A 70 14.56 5.96 -10.70
CA PHE A 70 13.63 5.63 -9.63
C PHE A 70 13.89 6.55 -8.42
N ILE A 71 12.87 7.30 -8.00
CA ILE A 71 13.00 8.28 -6.91
C ILE A 71 12.16 7.91 -5.68
N GLY A 72 11.26 6.94 -5.78
CA GLY A 72 10.47 6.55 -4.62
C GLY A 72 9.26 5.70 -4.93
N ILE A 73 8.49 5.44 -3.89
CA ILE A 73 7.35 4.53 -3.90
C ILE A 73 6.12 5.21 -3.32
N ILE A 74 4.96 4.97 -3.94
CA ILE A 74 3.67 5.30 -3.38
C ILE A 74 3.02 4.01 -2.88
N HIS A 75 2.58 4.02 -1.63
CA HIS A 75 1.72 2.97 -1.07
C HIS A 75 0.29 3.48 -0.96
N VAL A 76 -0.68 2.61 -1.25
CA VAL A 76 -2.10 2.88 -1.02
C VAL A 76 -2.49 2.32 0.33
N ASP A 77 -3.21 3.13 1.07
CA ASP A 77 -3.92 2.72 2.27
C ASP A 77 -5.42 2.91 2.03
N ASP A 78 -6.21 1.90 2.40
CA ASP A 78 -7.67 1.88 2.28
C ASP A 78 -8.25 1.30 3.59
N GLU A 79 -7.86 1.91 4.71
CA GLU A 79 -8.43 1.67 6.02
C GLU A 79 -9.81 2.33 6.14
N ASP A 80 -10.83 1.53 6.49
CA ASP A 80 -12.19 1.96 6.85
C ASP A 80 -12.91 2.91 5.87
N GLY A 81 -12.51 2.89 4.59
CA GLY A 81 -13.10 3.70 3.52
C GLY A 81 -12.42 5.06 3.31
N ASP A 82 -11.38 5.35 4.10
CA ASP A 82 -10.54 6.53 3.94
C ASP A 82 -9.32 6.19 3.09
N ARG A 83 -9.49 6.35 1.78
CA ARG A 83 -8.42 6.05 0.82
C ARG A 83 -7.34 7.12 0.84
N SER A 84 -6.11 6.74 1.19
CA SER A 84 -4.96 7.63 1.25
C SER A 84 -3.75 7.07 0.48
N PHE A 85 -2.79 7.94 0.19
CA PHE A 85 -1.59 7.62 -0.58
C PHE A 85 -0.36 8.15 0.15
N ASN A 86 0.56 7.26 0.49
CA ASN A 86 1.82 7.63 1.14
C ASN A 86 2.96 7.58 0.12
N PHE A 87 3.58 8.72 -0.17
CA PHE A 87 4.78 8.80 -0.99
C PHE A 87 6.03 8.77 -0.09
N THR A 88 6.89 7.78 -0.30
CA THR A 88 8.16 7.62 0.40
C THR A 88 9.32 7.71 -0.59
N MET A 89 10.20 8.67 -0.37
CA MET A 89 11.47 8.84 -1.07
C MET A 89 12.60 8.63 -0.07
N ALA A 90 13.48 7.68 -0.36
CA ALA A 90 14.70 7.50 0.42
C ALA A 90 15.75 8.46 -0.14
N ILE A 91 16.45 9.16 0.75
CA ILE A 91 17.63 9.95 0.44
C ILE A 91 18.78 9.28 1.20
N LEU A 92 19.80 8.83 0.47
CA LEU A 92 20.98 8.17 1.03
C LEU A 92 22.15 9.16 1.05
N ASP A 93 23.15 8.90 1.90
CA ASP A 93 24.35 9.75 1.98
C ASP A 93 25.03 9.89 0.61
N VAL A 94 25.06 8.82 -0.19
CA VAL A 94 25.61 8.82 -1.56
C VAL A 94 24.89 9.75 -2.53
N ASP A 95 23.61 10.06 -2.28
CA ASP A 95 22.82 10.97 -3.11
C ASP A 95 23.09 12.44 -2.77
N LEU A 96 23.83 12.69 -1.68
CA LEU A 96 24.19 14.02 -1.18
C LEU A 96 25.65 14.41 -1.50
N GLU A 97 26.44 13.48 -2.05
CA GLU A 97 27.88 13.67 -2.29
C GLU A 97 28.23 14.42 -3.60
N ASP A 98 27.26 15.07 -4.25
CA ASP A 98 27.44 15.90 -5.46
C ASP A 98 27.38 17.43 -5.21
#